data_AF-A0A1V6CCS0-F1
#
_entry.id   AF-A0A1V6CCS0-F1
#
_cell.length_a   1.000
_cell.length_b   1.000
_cell.length_c   1.000
_cell.angle_alpha   90.00
_cell.angle_beta   90.00
_cell.angle_gamma   90.00
#
_symmetry.space_group_name_H-M   'P 1'
#
loop_
_entity.id
_entity.type
_entity.pdbx_description
1 polymer ?
#
loop_
_entity_poly.entity_id
_entity_poly.type
_entity_poly.pdbx_seq_one_letter_code
_entity_poly.pdbx_strand_id
1 'polypeptide(L)'
;MDSIKRNGRYGLQNKYTVTIISQRKAKTMDNTLFDLGQIIITDKADLVLQRHRMNGLELLDRHTVGDWGDISEADKQANDKALRNGGPLLSAYFLPDESKVFIVTDAEVDDQHHRKATTVLLPEEY
;
A
#
# COMPACT_ATOMS: atom_id res chain seq x y z
N MET A 1 25.66 45.55 3.90
CA MET A 1 26.95 44.92 3.57
C MET A 1 27.36 44.07 4.75
N ASP A 2 26.50 43.11 5.11
CA ASP A 2 26.53 41.71 4.63
C ASP A 2 27.57 40.91 5.41
N SER A 3 27.14 40.16 6.44
CA SER A 3 26.81 38.72 6.36
C SER A 3 28.09 37.91 6.08
N ILE A 4 28.64 37.10 7.00
CA ILE A 4 28.14 35.77 7.35
C ILE A 4 28.87 35.31 8.63
N LYS A 5 28.13 35.09 9.72
CA LYS A 5 28.48 34.08 10.75
C LYS A 5 27.42 32.99 10.67
N ARG A 6 27.70 31.92 9.93
CA ARG A 6 26.85 30.72 9.87
C ARG A 6 27.22 29.79 11.00
N ASN A 7 26.61 30.00 12.17
CA ASN A 7 26.43 28.99 13.21
C ASN A 7 24.92 28.90 13.45
N GLY A 8 24.30 27.79 13.03
CA GLY A 8 22.84 27.65 13.12
C GLY A 8 22.38 26.23 12.85
N ARG A 9 22.47 25.40 13.88
CA ARG A 9 21.59 24.25 14.19
C ARG A 9 21.31 23.26 13.06
N TYR A 10 22.06 22.16 13.06
CA TYR A 10 21.55 20.86 12.63
C TYR A 10 20.38 20.48 13.56
N GLY A 11 19.16 20.83 13.14
CA GLY A 11 17.93 20.34 13.75
C GLY A 11 17.70 18.91 13.29
N LEU A 12 18.01 17.95 14.16
CA LEU A 12 17.43 16.61 14.12
C LEU A 12 15.90 16.77 14.22
N GLN A 13 15.21 16.62 13.11
CA GLN A 13 13.77 16.38 13.06
C GLN A 13 13.60 15.05 12.33
N ASN A 14 13.02 14.06 13.03
CA ASN A 14 12.58 12.75 12.50
C ASN A 14 12.05 12.89 11.07
N LYS A 15 12.60 12.19 10.06
CA LYS A 15 12.51 10.74 9.78
C LYS A 15 11.04 10.27 9.74
N TYR A 16 10.69 9.52 8.69
CA TYR A 16 9.35 9.12 8.26
C TYR A 16 8.65 10.17 7.40
N THR A 17 8.97 10.17 6.11
CA THR A 17 8.07 10.75 5.10
C THR A 17 7.02 9.69 4.80
N VAL A 18 5.94 9.63 5.58
CA VAL A 18 4.74 8.94 5.10
C VAL A 18 4.28 9.76 3.91
N THR A 19 4.50 9.25 2.69
CA THR A 19 3.85 9.82 1.51
C THR A 19 2.37 9.51 1.64
N ILE A 20 1.66 10.35 2.42
CA ILE A 20 0.22 10.39 2.41
C ILE A 20 -0.12 10.91 1.02
N ILE A 21 -0.42 10.01 0.10
CA ILE A 21 -1.09 10.38 -1.13
C ILE A 21 -2.41 10.96 -0.63
N SER A 22 -2.52 12.28 -0.66
CA SER A 22 -3.72 13.05 -0.30
C SER A 22 -4.95 12.28 -0.75
N GLN A 23 -6.00 12.23 0.08
CA GLN A 23 -7.33 11.71 -0.23
C GLN A 23 -7.88 12.36 -1.51
N ARG A 24 -7.36 11.97 -2.67
CA ARG A 24 -8.20 11.85 -3.85
C ARG A 24 -9.11 10.71 -3.45
N LYS A 25 -10.42 10.98 -3.37
CA LYS A 25 -11.40 9.93 -3.64
C LYS A 25 -10.80 9.17 -4.82
N ALA A 26 -10.31 7.94 -4.59
CA ALA A 26 -10.02 7.06 -5.70
C ALA A 26 -11.30 7.15 -6.52
N LYS A 27 -11.18 7.69 -7.75
CA LYS A 27 -12.33 7.76 -8.66
C LYS A 27 -12.90 6.36 -8.59
N THR A 28 -14.14 6.22 -8.13
CA THR A 28 -14.81 4.93 -8.03
C THR A 28 -14.64 4.29 -9.40
N MET A 29 -13.69 3.37 -9.52
CA MET A 29 -13.53 2.58 -10.72
C MET A 29 -14.73 1.65 -10.59
N ASP A 30 -15.71 1.77 -11.49
CA ASP A 30 -17.07 1.24 -11.32
C ASP A 30 -17.17 -0.30 -11.14
N ASN A 31 -16.05 -0.99 -10.87
CA ASN A 31 -15.95 -2.44 -10.69
C ASN A 31 -14.95 -2.88 -9.58
N THR A 32 -14.69 -2.08 -8.55
CA THR A 32 -13.89 -2.51 -7.38
C THR A 32 -14.69 -3.43 -6.46
N LEU A 33 -14.06 -4.48 -5.94
CA LEU A 33 -14.67 -5.45 -5.02
C LEU A 33 -14.79 -4.94 -3.58
N PHE A 34 -13.97 -3.96 -3.17
CA PHE A 34 -13.91 -3.39 -1.83
C PHE A 34 -13.22 -2.01 -1.86
N ASP A 35 -13.36 -1.22 -0.79
CA ASP A 35 -12.63 0.04 -0.62
C ASP A 35 -11.25 -0.17 0.04
N LEU A 36 -10.28 0.70 -0.27
CA LEU A 36 -8.90 0.58 0.22
C LEU A 36 -8.66 1.26 1.59
N GLY A 37 -9.65 1.98 2.13
CA GLY A 37 -9.41 2.86 3.28
C GLY A 37 -8.21 3.80 3.09
N GLN A 38 -7.41 3.97 4.15
CA GLN A 38 -6.17 4.72 4.11
C GLN A 38 -5.04 3.93 3.42
N ILE A 39 -4.48 4.48 2.35
CA ILE A 39 -3.32 3.87 1.67
C ILE A 39 -2.03 4.27 2.37
N ILE A 40 -1.19 3.28 2.66
CA ILE A 40 0.14 3.42 3.26
C ILE A 40 1.12 2.66 2.36
N ILE A 41 2.27 3.26 2.06
CA ILE A 41 3.39 2.58 1.39
C ILE A 41 4.58 2.71 2.34
N THR A 42 5.20 1.59 2.72
CA THR A 42 6.39 1.63 3.57
C THR A 42 7.55 2.28 2.82
N ASP A 43 8.48 2.91 3.56
CA ASP A 43 9.66 3.55 2.96
C ASP A 43 10.45 2.56 2.09
N LYS A 44 10.56 1.28 2.53
CA LYS A 44 11.27 0.25 1.79
C LYS A 44 10.53 -0.16 0.52
N ALA A 45 9.21 -0.34 0.57
CA ALA A 45 8.42 -0.67 -0.60
C ALA A 45 8.45 0.48 -1.63
N ASP A 46 8.32 1.73 -1.19
CA ASP A 46 8.40 2.91 -2.07
C ASP A 46 9.75 2.98 -2.80
N LEU A 47 10.85 2.79 -2.07
CA LEU A 47 12.20 2.78 -2.66
C LEU A 47 12.36 1.69 -3.73
N VAL A 48 11.81 0.50 -3.49
CA VAL A 48 11.90 -0.62 -4.43
C VAL A 48 11.00 -0.39 -5.65
N LEU A 49 9.78 0.10 -5.46
CA LEU A 49 8.87 0.45 -6.56
C LEU A 49 9.50 1.53 -7.46
N GLN A 50 10.09 2.57 -6.87
CA GLN A 50 10.78 3.63 -7.62
C GLN A 50 11.98 3.11 -8.40
N ARG A 51 12.82 2.25 -7.78
CA ARG A 51 13.98 1.63 -8.44
C ARG A 51 13.57 0.90 -9.71
N HIS A 52 12.45 0.18 -9.67
CA HIS A 52 11.95 -0.62 -10.78
C HIS A 52 10.96 0.12 -11.69
N ARG A 53 10.72 1.41 -11.44
CA ARG A 53 9.72 2.23 -12.15
C ARG A 53 8.33 1.60 -12.16
N MET A 54 7.99 0.89 -11.09
CA MET A 54 6.70 0.25 -10.90
C MET A 54 5.69 1.26 -10.35
N ASN A 55 4.49 1.25 -10.91
CA ASN A 55 3.42 2.14 -10.48
C ASN A 55 2.62 1.48 -9.34
N GLY A 56 2.80 1.95 -8.11
CA GLY A 56 2.06 1.43 -6.95
C GLY A 56 0.53 1.53 -7.10
N LEU A 57 0.03 2.53 -7.84
CA LEU A 57 -1.41 2.68 -8.10
C LEU A 57 -1.95 1.55 -8.99
N GLU A 58 -1.18 1.09 -9.98
CA GLU A 58 -1.60 -0.04 -10.82
C GLU A 58 -1.69 -1.34 -10.01
N LEU A 59 -0.80 -1.53 -9.03
CA LEU A 59 -0.86 -2.70 -8.15
C LEU A 59 -2.06 -2.63 -7.19
N LEU A 60 -2.42 -1.43 -6.73
CA LEU A 60 -3.63 -1.20 -5.93
C LEU A 60 -4.89 -1.43 -6.77
N ASP A 61 -4.94 -0.94 -8.01
CA ASP A 61 -6.07 -1.17 -8.92
C ASP A 61 -6.28 -2.69 -9.13
N ARG A 62 -5.20 -3.43 -9.41
CA ARG A 62 -5.23 -4.90 -9.50
C ARG A 62 -5.77 -5.56 -8.23
N HIS A 63 -5.31 -5.11 -7.06
CA HIS A 63 -5.77 -5.60 -5.77
C HIS A 63 -7.28 -5.40 -5.59
N THR A 64 -7.79 -4.21 -5.93
CA THR A 64 -9.23 -3.90 -5.77
C THR A 64 -10.16 -4.71 -6.68
N VAL A 65 -9.66 -5.25 -7.79
CA VAL A 65 -10.47 -6.07 -8.71
C VAL A 65 -10.28 -7.57 -8.52
N GLY A 66 -9.56 -7.98 -7.47
CA GLY A 66 -9.34 -9.39 -7.13
C GLY A 66 -8.22 -10.06 -7.92
N ASP A 67 -7.37 -9.31 -8.61
CA ASP A 67 -6.12 -9.85 -9.13
C ASP A 67 -5.13 -9.97 -7.97
N TRP A 68 -5.13 -11.12 -7.31
CA TRP A 68 -4.31 -11.37 -6.13
C TRP A 68 -2.82 -11.59 -6.41
N GLY A 69 -2.45 -11.70 -7.69
CA GLY A 69 -1.09 -11.97 -8.14
C GLY A 69 -0.53 -13.31 -7.63
N ASP A 70 0.71 -13.23 -7.13
CA ASP A 70 1.64 -14.33 -6.87
C ASP A 70 1.57 -14.86 -5.42
N ILE A 71 0.34 -15.16 -4.97
CA ILE A 71 0.05 -15.86 -3.71
C ILE A 71 -0.43 -17.29 -3.96
N SER A 72 -0.43 -18.13 -2.92
CA SER A 72 -0.87 -19.52 -3.05
C SER A 72 -2.37 -19.62 -3.35
N GLU A 73 -2.80 -20.75 -3.92
CA GLU A 73 -4.23 -21.00 -4.16
C GLU A 73 -5.06 -20.99 -2.87
N ALA A 74 -4.47 -21.44 -1.75
CA ALA A 74 -5.12 -21.38 -0.44
C ALA A 74 -5.33 -19.93 0.01
N ASP A 75 -4.38 -19.03 -0.25
CA ASP A 75 -4.50 -17.61 0.09
C ASP A 75 -5.52 -16.90 -0.81
N LYS A 76 -5.60 -17.27 -2.10
CA LYS A 76 -6.66 -16.78 -3.00
C LYS A 76 -8.05 -17.17 -2.49
N GLN A 77 -8.22 -18.42 -2.07
CA GLN A 77 -9.47 -18.88 -1.46
C GLN A 77 -9.74 -18.21 -0.11
N ALA A 78 -8.70 -17.85 0.66
CA ALA A 78 -8.85 -17.07 1.88
C ALA A 78 -9.36 -15.65 1.56
N ASN A 79 -8.82 -15.00 0.52
CA ASN A 79 -9.33 -13.71 0.05
C ASN A 79 -10.79 -13.80 -0.42
N ASP A 80 -11.17 -14.82 -1.18
CA ASP A 80 -12.55 -14.98 -1.66
C ASP A 80 -13.56 -15.15 -0.50
N LYS A 81 -13.12 -15.76 0.61
CA LYS A 81 -13.89 -15.83 1.85
C LYS A 81 -13.88 -14.49 2.57
N ALA A 82 -12.73 -13.82 2.63
CA ALA A 82 -12.54 -12.51 3.25
C ALA A 82 -13.41 -11.42 2.62
N LEU A 83 -13.62 -11.47 1.30
CA LEU A 83 -14.55 -10.59 0.58
C LEU A 83 -16.02 -10.76 1.01
N ARG A 84 -16.38 -11.90 1.60
CA ARG A 84 -17.76 -12.19 2.05
C ARG A 84 -17.95 -12.00 3.54
N ASN A 85 -16.90 -12.17 4.33
CA ASN A 85 -16.96 -12.15 5.79
C ASN A 85 -16.23 -10.97 6.43
N GLY A 86 -15.74 -10.03 5.62
CA GLY A 86 -15.02 -8.84 6.07
C GLY A 86 -13.59 -9.10 6.57
N GLY A 87 -13.00 -10.25 6.26
CA GLY A 87 -11.63 -10.59 6.64
C GLY A 87 -10.56 -9.73 5.95
N PRO A 88 -9.29 -9.80 6.40
CA PRO A 88 -8.17 -9.13 5.75
C PRO A 88 -7.88 -9.75 4.38
N LEU A 89 -7.30 -8.95 3.47
CA LEU A 89 -6.97 -9.34 2.11
C LEU A 89 -5.47 -9.21 1.87
N LEU A 90 -4.91 -10.12 1.08
CA LEU A 90 -3.50 -10.12 0.71
C LEU A 90 -3.33 -10.22 -0.80
N SER A 91 -2.38 -9.49 -1.37
CA SER A 91 -1.86 -9.71 -2.71
C SER A 91 -0.35 -9.63 -2.71
N ALA A 92 0.26 -10.31 -3.67
CA ALA A 92 1.70 -10.24 -3.87
C ALA A 92 2.00 -10.08 -5.36
N TYR A 93 2.97 -9.25 -5.69
CA TYR A 93 3.39 -9.03 -7.08
C TYR A 93 4.89 -9.11 -7.20
N PHE A 94 5.36 -9.84 -8.19
CA PHE A 94 6.76 -9.79 -8.58
C PHE A 94 7.15 -8.46 -9.22
N LEU A 95 8.36 -8.06 -8.93
CA LEU A 95 9.07 -6.96 -9.55
C LEU A 95 10.06 -7.51 -10.60
N PRO A 96 10.64 -6.66 -11.46
CA PRO A 96 11.56 -7.11 -12.52
C PRO A 96 12.79 -7.88 -12.04
N ASP A 97 13.22 -7.71 -10.78
CA ASP A 97 14.33 -8.44 -10.17
C ASP A 97 13.90 -9.65 -9.33
N GLU A 98 12.67 -10.15 -9.55
CA GLU A 98 12.06 -11.27 -8.82
C GLU A 98 11.81 -11.02 -7.32
N SER A 99 12.11 -9.81 -6.82
CA SER A 99 11.63 -9.41 -5.50
C SER A 99 10.10 -9.25 -5.52
N LYS A 100 9.48 -9.32 -4.33
CA LYS A 100 8.04 -9.18 -4.19
C LYS A 100 7.68 -7.91 -3.43
N VAL A 101 6.51 -7.38 -3.74
CA VAL A 101 5.79 -6.42 -2.90
C VAL A 101 4.46 -7.06 -2.49
N PHE A 102 4.11 -6.90 -1.22
CA PHE A 102 2.81 -7.28 -0.69
C PHE A 102 1.90 -6.06 -0.64
N ILE A 103 0.61 -6.32 -0.84
CA ILE A 103 -0.48 -5.37 -0.57
C ILE A 103 -1.44 -6.05 0.39
N VAL A 104 -1.61 -5.46 1.57
CA VAL A 104 -2.47 -5.98 2.62
C VAL A 104 -3.56 -4.97 2.91
N THR A 105 -4.81 -5.40 2.85
CA THR A 105 -5.94 -4.57 3.29
C THR A 105 -6.53 -5.13 4.57
N ASP A 106 -6.71 -4.26 5.56
CA ASP A 106 -7.31 -4.60 6.85
C ASP A 106 -8.70 -5.22 6.69
N ALA A 107 -9.13 -5.92 7.74
CA ALA A 107 -10.51 -6.34 7.89
C ALA A 107 -11.47 -5.13 7.91
N GLU A 108 -12.74 -5.41 7.63
CA GLU A 108 -13.80 -4.42 7.74
C GLU A 108 -14.00 -4.01 9.19
N VAL A 109 -14.34 -2.73 9.41
CA VAL A 109 -14.41 -2.13 10.76
C VAL A 109 -15.83 -1.74 11.21
N ASP A 110 -16.81 -1.81 10.31
CA ASP A 110 -18.20 -1.46 10.60
C ASP A 110 -19.20 -2.20 9.69
N ASP A 111 -20.49 -2.11 10.02
CA ASP A 111 -21.59 -2.72 9.26
C ASP A 111 -21.77 -2.12 7.84
N GLN A 112 -21.06 -1.03 7.53
CA GLN A 112 -21.03 -0.42 6.22
C GLN A 112 -19.93 -1.02 5.33
N HIS A 113 -19.26 -2.08 5.81
CA HIS A 113 -18.22 -2.83 5.11
C HIS A 113 -17.00 -1.97 4.75
N HIS A 114 -16.70 -0.95 5.56
CA HIS A 114 -15.53 -0.10 5.34
C HIS A 114 -14.24 -0.76 5.79
N ARG A 115 -13.15 -0.53 5.05
CA ARG A 115 -11.81 -0.96 5.44
C ARG A 115 -10.99 0.20 5.98
N LYS A 116 -10.17 -0.08 6.99
CA LYS A 116 -9.39 0.96 7.66
C LYS A 116 -8.21 1.43 6.83
N ALA A 117 -7.43 0.49 6.30
CA ALA A 117 -6.20 0.80 5.59
C ALA A 117 -5.80 -0.31 4.61
N THR A 118 -5.08 0.10 3.57
CA THR A 118 -4.30 -0.76 2.70
C THR A 118 -2.83 -0.38 2.80
N THR A 119 -1.98 -1.34 3.13
CA THR A 119 -0.54 -1.15 3.24
C THR A 119 0.17 -1.88 2.10
N VAL A 120 1.05 -1.17 1.41
CA VAL A 120 2.02 -1.71 0.45
C VAL A 120 3.37 -1.83 1.16
N LEU A 121 3.89 -3.05 1.24
CA LEU A 121 5.06 -3.38 2.05
C LEU A 121 5.89 -4.49 1.40
N LEU A 122 7.14 -4.67 1.84
CA LEU A 122 7.95 -5.81 1.45
C LEU A 122 7.57 -7.05 2.28
N PRO A 123 7.78 -8.29 1.77
CA PRO A 123 7.44 -9.52 2.50
C PRO A 123 8.09 -9.62 3.89
N GLU A 124 9.29 -9.08 4.08
CA GLU A 124 9.97 -9.08 5.37
C GLU A 124 9.41 -8.08 6.39
N GLU A 125 8.47 -7.23 5.99
CA GLU A 125 7.76 -6.28 6.85
C GLU A 125 6.40 -6.84 7.34
N TYR A 126 5.97 -7.98 6.80
CA TYR A 126 4.73 -8.70 7.14
C TYR A 126 5.01 -9.84 8.13
#